data_AF-A0A535K007-F1
#
_entry.id   AF-A0A535K007-F1
#
_cell.length_a   1.000
_cell.length_b   1.000
_cell.length_c   1.000
_cell.angle_alpha   90.00
_cell.angle_beta   90.00
_cell.angle_gamma   90.00
#
_symmetry.space_group_name_H-M   'P 1'
#
loop_
_entity.id
_entity.type
_entity.pdbx_description
1 polymer ?
#
loop_
_entity_poly.entity_id
_entity_poly.type
_entity_poly.pdbx_seq_one_letter_code
_entity_poly.pdbx_strand_id
1 'polypeptide(L)'
;MVDELSLSEGEQRRPLPRQKTLALLVGRVTTIKLGYWAALTLIELALPRVLDRGFTERFPLSVALASVTTAVALGWARWQARLIDRRAGGIERGFATIATTFAAASVVASPGSLPLLLIERARSLEGCAPGVSCHLEAILLWVALFAVGFVLIPAVFALSLRGAH
;
A
#
# COMPACT_ATOMS: atom_id res chain seq x y z
N MET A 1 -39.63 39.77 -20.98
CA MET A 1 -39.76 38.40 -20.44
C MET A 1 -38.43 37.74 -20.71
N VAL A 2 -37.64 37.55 -19.66
CA VAL A 2 -36.28 37.03 -19.72
C VAL A 2 -36.37 35.51 -19.68
N ASP A 3 -35.77 34.85 -20.67
CA ASP A 3 -35.49 33.41 -20.68
C ASP A 3 -34.62 33.06 -19.47
N GLU A 4 -35.17 32.31 -18.53
CA GLU A 4 -34.41 31.70 -17.44
C GLU A 4 -33.68 30.46 -17.98
N LEU A 5 -32.46 30.71 -18.47
CA LEU A 5 -31.39 29.73 -18.50
C LEU A 5 -31.14 29.15 -17.10
N SER A 6 -30.72 27.87 -17.07
CA SER A 6 -30.05 27.15 -15.96
C SER A 6 -30.91 26.39 -14.94
N LEU A 7 -31.59 25.32 -15.38
CA LEU A 7 -31.93 24.18 -14.52
C LEU A 7 -31.28 22.86 -15.01
N SER A 8 -30.06 22.95 -15.56
CA SER A 8 -29.26 21.78 -15.97
C SER A 8 -27.92 21.71 -15.22
N GLU A 9 -27.92 22.03 -13.92
CA GLU A 9 -26.78 21.82 -13.02
C GLU A 9 -27.11 20.86 -11.86
N GLY A 10 -28.35 20.37 -11.79
CA GLY A 10 -28.88 19.66 -10.63
C GLY A 10 -29.06 18.15 -10.78
N GLU A 11 -28.78 17.55 -11.94
CA GLU A 11 -28.74 16.09 -12.02
C GLU A 11 -27.40 15.61 -11.49
N GLN A 12 -27.28 15.72 -10.17
CA GLN A 12 -26.28 15.15 -9.31
C GLN A 12 -26.31 13.65 -9.56
N ARG A 13 -25.63 13.24 -10.64
CA ARG A 13 -25.52 11.87 -11.15
C ARG A 13 -25.12 11.02 -9.97
N ARG A 14 -26.12 10.40 -9.32
CA ARG A 14 -25.87 9.47 -8.24
C ARG A 14 -24.99 8.39 -8.87
N PRO A 15 -23.74 8.22 -8.42
CA PRO A 15 -22.83 7.31 -9.07
C PRO A 15 -23.48 5.92 -9.05
N LEU A 16 -23.52 5.29 -10.23
CA LEU A 16 -24.08 3.95 -10.41
C LEU A 16 -23.55 3.04 -9.30
N PRO A 17 -24.37 2.12 -8.75
CA PRO A 17 -23.99 1.28 -7.60
C PRO A 17 -22.64 0.57 -7.79
N ARG A 18 -22.28 0.23 -9.05
CA ARG A 18 -20.98 -0.32 -9.45
C ARG A 18 -19.76 0.55 -9.10
N GLN A 19 -19.86 1.87 -9.25
CA GLN A 19 -18.76 2.80 -8.98
C GLN A 19 -18.50 2.95 -7.48
N LYS A 20 -19.55 2.92 -6.65
CA LYS A 20 -19.41 2.95 -5.18
C LYS A 20 -18.65 1.72 -4.68
N THR A 21 -18.95 0.53 -5.21
CA THR A 21 -18.26 -0.71 -4.79
C THR A 21 -16.79 -0.73 -5.23
N LEU A 22 -16.44 -0.20 -6.41
CA LEU A 22 -15.05 -0.07 -6.85
C LEU A 22 -14.27 0.94 -6.00
N ALA A 23 -14.85 2.12 -5.76
CA ALA A 23 -14.24 3.15 -4.92
C ALA A 23 -14.00 2.66 -3.49
N LEU A 24 -14.92 1.88 -2.91
CA LEU A 24 -14.75 1.28 -1.59
C LEU A 24 -13.61 0.26 -1.54
N LEU A 25 -13.43 -0.53 -2.60
CA LEU A 25 -12.33 -1.51 -2.68
C LEU A 25 -10.98 -0.83 -2.81
N VAL A 26 -10.90 0.16 -3.71
CA VAL A 26 -9.73 1.00 -3.86
C VAL A 26 -9.40 1.68 -2.54
N GLY A 27 -10.40 2.27 -1.88
CA GLY A 27 -10.24 2.89 -0.57
C GLY A 27 -9.61 1.93 0.43
N ARG A 28 -10.20 0.74 0.62
CA ARG A 28 -9.69 -0.27 1.57
C ARG A 28 -8.26 -0.70 1.25
N VAL A 29 -7.95 -1.00 -0.02
CA VAL A 29 -6.62 -1.46 -0.43
C VAL A 29 -5.58 -0.35 -0.26
N THR A 30 -5.92 0.88 -0.66
CA THR A 30 -5.07 2.05 -0.46
C THR A 30 -4.83 2.28 1.03
N THR A 31 -5.84 2.18 1.89
CA THR A 31 -5.68 2.29 3.35
C THR A 31 -4.73 1.24 3.90
N ILE A 32 -4.86 -0.03 3.50
CA ILE A 32 -3.95 -1.10 3.93
C ILE A 32 -2.52 -0.78 3.49
N LYS A 33 -2.32 -0.35 2.25
CA LYS A 33 -1.00 0.01 1.71
C LYS A 33 -0.37 1.18 2.46
N LEU A 34 -1.13 2.26 2.67
CA LEU A 34 -0.65 3.43 3.41
C LEU A 34 -0.33 3.07 4.86
N GLY A 35 -1.16 2.23 5.51
CA GLY A 35 -0.89 1.72 6.85
C GLY A 35 0.38 0.87 6.91
N TYR A 36 0.60 0.00 5.93
CA TYR A 36 1.83 -0.78 5.79
C TYR A 36 3.07 0.12 5.66
N TRP A 37 3.03 1.12 4.78
CA TRP A 37 4.13 2.06 4.59
C TRP A 37 4.43 2.90 5.82
N ALA A 38 3.38 3.40 6.49
CA ALA A 38 3.50 4.17 7.71
C ALA A 38 4.11 3.32 8.84
N ALA A 39 3.66 2.06 8.99
CA ALA A 39 4.19 1.15 10.00
C ALA A 39 5.69 0.88 9.79
N LEU A 40 6.10 0.52 8.57
CA LEU A 40 7.53 0.32 8.25
C LEU A 40 8.36 1.57 8.52
N THR A 41 7.87 2.75 8.11
CA THR A 41 8.56 4.02 8.33
C THR A 41 8.73 4.31 9.83
N LEU A 42 7.66 4.12 10.62
CA LEU A 42 7.70 4.32 12.07
C LEU A 42 8.64 3.34 12.76
N ILE A 43 8.63 2.07 12.35
CA ILE A 43 9.54 1.04 12.86
C ILE A 43 10.99 1.45 12.61
N GLU A 44 11.32 1.82 11.36
CA GLU A 44 12.69 2.19 11.01
C GLU A 44 13.16 3.51 11.66
N LEU A 45 12.23 4.42 11.98
CA LEU A 45 12.52 5.62 12.77
C LEU A 45 12.69 5.34 14.27
N ALA A 46 11.98 4.34 14.80
CA ALA A 46 12.02 3.98 16.21
C ALA A 46 13.24 3.11 16.54
N LEU A 47 13.64 2.22 15.64
CA LEU A 47 14.73 1.26 15.84
C LEU A 47 16.04 1.89 16.33
N PRO A 48 16.59 2.97 15.73
CA PRO A 48 17.83 3.59 16.20
C PRO A 48 17.67 4.29 17.55
N ARG A 49 16.44 4.68 17.94
CA ARG A 49 16.20 5.30 19.26
C ARG A 49 16.13 4.29 20.39
N VAL A 50 15.79 3.03 20.09
CA VAL A 50 15.66 1.96 21.08
C VAL A 50 16.94 1.14 21.16
N LEU A 51 17.63 0.95 20.02
CA LEU A 51 18.87 0.19 19.93
C LEU A 51 19.97 1.09 19.35
N ASP A 52 20.84 1.59 20.23
CA ASP A 52 21.99 2.43 19.86
C ASP A 52 23.21 1.56 19.51
N ARG A 53 23.05 0.69 18.50
CA ARG A 53 24.09 -0.23 18.01
C ARG A 53 24.42 0.04 16.55
N GLY A 54 25.50 -0.55 16.04
CA GLY A 54 25.90 -0.41 14.62
C GLY A 54 24.85 -0.95 13.63
N PHE A 55 24.99 -0.60 12.35
CA PHE A 55 24.08 -1.04 11.28
C PHE A 55 23.96 -2.57 11.20
N THR A 56 25.08 -3.29 11.22
CA THR A 56 25.15 -4.76 11.10
C THR A 56 24.38 -5.51 12.18
N GLU A 57 24.29 -4.98 13.40
CA GLU A 57 23.52 -5.61 14.47
C GLU A 57 22.02 -5.29 14.40
N ARG A 58 21.66 -4.11 13.88
CA ARG A 58 20.26 -3.65 13.75
C ARG A 58 19.58 -4.22 12.50
N PHE A 59 20.33 -4.42 11.43
CA PHE A 59 19.81 -4.89 10.15
C PHE A 59 18.99 -6.20 10.23
N PRO A 60 19.42 -7.28 10.92
CA PRO A 60 18.58 -8.48 11.05
C PRO A 60 17.26 -8.21 11.79
N LEU A 61 17.25 -7.26 12.73
CA LEU A 61 16.05 -6.85 13.45
C LEU A 61 15.10 -6.06 12.54
N SER A 62 15.62 -5.16 11.69
CA SER A 62 14.86 -4.48 10.63
C SER A 62 14.18 -5.50 9.71
N VAL A 63 14.91 -6.50 9.23
CA VAL A 63 14.36 -7.56 8.37
C VAL A 63 13.26 -8.35 9.11
N ALA A 64 13.48 -8.71 10.36
CA ALA A 64 12.50 -9.43 11.17
C ALA A 64 11.21 -8.62 11.36
N LEU A 65 11.32 -7.36 11.77
CA LEU A 65 10.17 -6.47 11.97
C LEU A 65 9.43 -6.20 10.65
N ALA A 66 10.17 -6.03 9.56
CA ALA A 66 9.58 -5.86 8.24
C ALA A 66 8.78 -7.10 7.82
N SER A 67 9.33 -8.31 8.04
CA SER A 67 8.63 -9.56 7.73
C SER A 67 7.34 -9.74 8.54
N VAL A 68 7.35 -9.41 9.82
CA VAL A 68 6.16 -9.42 10.69
C VAL A 68 5.13 -8.41 10.20
N THR A 69 5.57 -7.19 9.88
CA THR A 69 4.70 -6.13 9.36
C THR A 69 4.06 -6.54 8.03
N THR A 70 4.82 -7.19 7.13
CA THR A 70 4.29 -7.78 5.91
C THR A 70 3.24 -8.84 6.21
N ALA A 71 3.52 -9.80 7.10
CA ALA A 71 2.58 -10.87 7.44
C ALA A 71 1.26 -10.31 8.00
N VAL A 72 1.34 -9.32 8.90
CA VAL A 72 0.17 -8.61 9.45
C VAL A 72 -0.61 -7.90 8.34
N ALA A 73 0.07 -7.20 7.44
CA ALA A 73 -0.58 -6.51 6.32
C ALA A 73 -1.30 -7.48 5.35
N LEU A 74 -0.69 -8.64 5.06
CA LEU A 74 -1.32 -9.68 4.25
C LEU A 74 -2.53 -10.32 4.95
N GLY A 75 -2.41 -10.59 6.25
CA GLY A 75 -3.51 -11.07 7.07
C GLY A 75 -4.68 -10.08 7.10
N TRP A 76 -4.38 -8.79 7.28
CA TRP A 76 -5.36 -7.72 7.23
C TRP A 76 -6.01 -7.61 5.85
N ALA A 77 -5.24 -7.65 4.77
CA ALA A 77 -5.77 -7.66 3.41
C ALA A 77 -6.75 -8.82 3.18
N ARG A 78 -6.40 -10.02 3.64
CA ARG A 78 -7.27 -11.20 3.55
C ARG A 78 -8.53 -11.06 4.39
N TRP A 79 -8.43 -10.49 5.59
CA TRP A 79 -9.58 -10.26 6.46
C TRP A 79 -10.54 -9.22 5.88
N GLN A 80 -10.02 -8.10 5.36
CA GLN A 80 -10.83 -7.05 4.72
C GLN A 80 -11.50 -7.53 3.44
N ALA A 81 -10.85 -8.42 2.69
CA ALA A 81 -11.46 -9.08 1.53
C ALA A 81 -12.71 -9.90 1.94
N ARG A 82 -12.67 -10.58 3.09
CA ARG A 82 -13.77 -11.42 3.60
C ARG A 82 -14.93 -10.62 4.21
N LEU A 83 -14.67 -9.43 4.75
CA LEU A 83 -15.69 -8.54 5.30
C LEU A 83 -16.54 -7.83 4.23
N ILE A 84 -16.25 -8.03 2.94
CA ILE A 84 -17.04 -7.47 1.85
C ILE A 84 -18.29 -8.33 1.67
N ASP A 85 -19.44 -7.70 1.86
CA ASP A 85 -20.73 -8.37 1.87
C ASP A 85 -21.03 -9.02 0.50
N ARG A 86 -21.18 -10.35 0.51
CA ARG A 86 -21.44 -11.19 -0.68
C ARG A 86 -22.78 -10.85 -1.35
N ARG A 87 -23.71 -10.22 -0.61
CA ARG A 87 -25.04 -9.85 -1.10
C ARG A 87 -25.11 -8.49 -1.80
N ALA A 88 -24.05 -7.68 -1.78
CA ALA A 88 -24.01 -6.34 -2.40
C ALA A 88 -23.92 -6.36 -3.95
N GLY A 89 -24.41 -7.42 -4.59
CA GLY A 89 -24.42 -7.59 -6.02
C GLY A 89 -23.12 -8.22 -6.52
N GLY A 90 -23.29 -9.41 -7.11
CA GLY A 90 -22.25 -10.14 -7.83
C GLY A 90 -21.44 -9.19 -8.70
N ILE A 91 -20.19 -9.05 -8.31
CA ILE A 91 -19.22 -8.33 -9.08
C ILE A 91 -18.90 -9.22 -10.29
N GLU A 92 -19.69 -9.12 -11.35
CA GLU A 92 -19.25 -9.49 -12.70
C GLU A 92 -18.17 -8.49 -13.11
N ARG A 93 -16.98 -8.58 -12.51
CA ARG A 93 -15.82 -7.78 -12.94
C ARG A 93 -14.92 -8.65 -13.77
N GLY A 94 -14.76 -8.29 -15.04
CA GLY A 94 -13.65 -8.78 -15.84
C GLY A 94 -12.33 -8.51 -15.12
N PHE A 95 -11.40 -9.46 -15.23
CA PHE A 95 -10.07 -9.37 -14.64
C PHE A 95 -9.38 -8.05 -14.96
N ALA A 96 -9.57 -7.54 -16.18
CA ALA A 96 -9.02 -6.27 -16.64
C ALA A 96 -9.44 -5.08 -15.77
N THR A 97 -10.72 -4.97 -15.39
CA THR A 97 -11.21 -3.85 -14.58
C THR A 97 -10.66 -3.89 -13.16
N ILE A 98 -10.52 -5.08 -12.57
CA ILE A 98 -9.88 -5.24 -11.26
C ILE A 98 -8.40 -4.84 -11.40
N ALA A 99 -7.68 -5.43 -12.35
CA ALA A 99 -6.26 -5.16 -12.55
C ALA A 99 -5.95 -3.68 -12.74
N THR A 100 -6.69 -2.96 -13.60
CA THR A 100 -6.48 -1.53 -13.84
C THR A 100 -6.77 -0.68 -12.61
N THR A 101 -7.84 -0.99 -11.87
CA THR A 101 -8.19 -0.22 -10.66
C THR A 101 -7.16 -0.42 -9.55
N PHE A 102 -6.65 -1.65 -9.38
CA PHE A 102 -5.58 -1.94 -8.44
C PHE A 102 -4.24 -1.34 -8.86
N ALA A 103 -3.92 -1.35 -10.17
CA ALA A 103 -2.73 -0.69 -10.69
C ALA A 103 -2.77 0.82 -10.42
N ALA A 104 -3.91 1.48 -10.69
CA ALA A 104 -4.10 2.90 -10.42
C ALA A 104 -3.95 3.21 -8.91
N ALA A 105 -4.61 2.43 -8.05
CA ALA A 105 -4.48 2.57 -6.59
C ALA A 105 -3.02 2.39 -6.14
N SER A 106 -2.32 1.43 -6.75
CA SER A 106 -0.92 1.17 -6.44
C SER A 106 -0.01 2.32 -6.81
N VAL A 107 -0.18 2.93 -7.99
CA VAL A 107 0.60 4.09 -8.43
C VAL A 107 0.37 5.29 -7.51
N VAL A 108 -0.89 5.57 -7.14
CA VAL A 108 -1.24 6.70 -6.27
C VAL A 108 -0.67 6.54 -4.85
N ALA A 109 -0.59 5.31 -4.35
CA ALA A 109 -0.06 5.02 -3.01
C ALA A 109 1.46 4.82 -2.97
N SER A 110 2.14 4.65 -4.11
CA SER A 110 3.60 4.46 -4.20
C SER A 110 4.43 5.57 -3.55
N PRO A 111 4.07 6.86 -3.63
CA PRO A 111 4.80 7.93 -2.94
C PRO A 111 4.88 7.73 -1.42
N GLY A 112 3.98 6.95 -0.82
CA GLY A 112 4.04 6.59 0.60
C GLY A 112 5.29 5.79 1.01
N SER A 113 6.00 5.20 0.04
CA SER A 113 7.27 4.49 0.26
C SER A 113 8.51 5.40 0.26
N LEU A 114 8.37 6.67 -0.18
CA LEU A 114 9.50 7.61 -0.27
C LEU A 114 10.14 7.93 1.08
N PRO A 115 9.40 8.12 2.19
CA PRO A 115 10.02 8.30 3.50
C PRO A 115 10.92 7.13 3.88
N LEU A 116 10.47 5.90 3.63
CA LEU A 116 11.27 4.70 3.87
C LEU A 116 12.51 4.66 2.98
N LEU A 117 12.40 5.05 1.71
CA LEU A 117 13.55 5.13 0.79
C LEU A 117 14.63 6.10 1.31
N LEU A 118 14.21 7.26 1.83
CA LEU A 118 15.13 8.25 2.37
C LEU A 118 15.85 7.73 3.62
N ILE A 119 15.15 7.01 4.48
CA ILE A 119 15.75 6.37 5.67
C ILE A 119 16.76 5.31 5.24
N GLU A 120 16.38 4.40 4.36
CA GLU A 120 17.28 3.31 3.91
C GLU A 120 18.47 3.83 3.10
N ARG A 121 18.28 4.91 2.34
CA ARG A 121 19.39 5.63 1.69
C ARG A 121 20.38 6.18 2.73
N ALA A 122 19.88 6.82 3.79
CA ALA A 122 20.74 7.33 4.85
C ALA A 122 21.52 6.19 5.52
N ARG A 123 20.87 5.06 5.79
CA ARG A 123 21.50 3.86 6.35
C ARG A 123 22.52 3.22 5.42
N SER A 124 22.24 3.20 4.11
CA SER A 124 23.17 2.68 3.10
C SER A 124 24.50 3.43 3.05
N LEU A 125 24.53 4.67 3.57
CA LEU A 125 25.70 5.57 3.59
C LEU A 125 26.35 5.67 4.98
N GLU A 126 25.79 5.02 6.01
CA GLU A 126 26.36 5.04 7.37
C GLU A 126 27.81 4.50 7.34
N GLY A 127 28.76 5.32 7.82
CA GLY A 127 30.17 4.95 7.91
C GLY A 127 31.00 5.04 6.62
N CYS A 128 30.42 5.52 5.51
CA CYS A 128 31.10 5.62 4.21
C CYS A 128 31.59 7.03 3.87
N ALA A 129 32.57 7.12 2.96
CA ALA A 129 32.92 8.37 2.30
C ALA A 129 31.75 8.88 1.44
N PRO A 130 31.55 10.21 1.29
CA PRO A 130 30.45 10.76 0.53
C PRO A 130 30.48 10.28 -0.94
N GLY A 131 29.38 9.66 -1.38
CA GLY A 131 29.23 9.14 -2.74
C GLY A 131 29.45 7.63 -2.90
N VAL A 132 29.86 6.92 -1.85
CA VAL A 132 30.04 5.46 -1.85
C VAL A 132 29.01 4.81 -0.91
N SER A 133 28.27 3.82 -1.41
CA SER A 133 27.33 3.00 -0.63
C SER A 133 28.03 1.75 -0.10
N CYS A 134 28.19 1.62 1.23
CA CYS A 134 28.78 0.41 1.82
C CYS A 134 27.72 -0.64 2.18
N HIS A 135 26.47 -0.21 2.45
CA HIS A 135 25.37 -1.09 2.89
C HIS A 135 24.23 -1.13 1.88
N LEU A 136 24.49 -1.70 0.69
CA LEU A 136 23.49 -1.81 -0.39
C LEU A 136 22.27 -2.68 0.01
N GLU A 137 22.44 -3.53 1.02
CA GLU A 137 21.41 -4.38 1.62
C GLU A 137 20.20 -3.60 2.15
N ALA A 138 20.40 -2.38 2.65
CA ALA A 138 19.32 -1.47 3.06
C ALA A 138 18.42 -1.08 1.87
N ILE A 139 19.02 -0.76 0.73
CA ILE A 139 18.29 -0.42 -0.50
C ILE A 139 17.55 -1.65 -1.04
N LEU A 140 18.19 -2.82 -1.01
CA LEU A 140 17.55 -4.07 -1.44
C LEU A 140 16.35 -4.43 -0.55
N LEU A 141 16.44 -4.19 0.76
CA LEU A 141 15.32 -4.34 1.68
C LEU A 141 14.16 -3.42 1.28
N TRP A 142 14.44 -2.14 0.99
CA TRP A 142 13.41 -1.22 0.48
C TRP A 142 12.76 -1.72 -0.81
N VAL A 143 13.54 -2.20 -1.79
CA VAL A 143 13.01 -2.74 -3.05
C VAL A 143 12.10 -3.93 -2.79
N ALA A 144 12.48 -4.82 -1.88
CA ALA A 144 11.64 -5.97 -1.50
C ALA A 144 10.33 -5.51 -0.85
N LEU A 145 10.38 -4.56 0.09
CA LEU A 145 9.19 -4.02 0.75
C LEU A 145 8.30 -3.23 -0.22
N PHE A 146 8.89 -2.59 -1.22
CA PHE A 146 8.19 -1.97 -2.35
C PHE A 146 7.47 -2.99 -3.21
N ALA A 147 8.12 -4.09 -3.60
CA ALA A 147 7.46 -5.17 -4.31
C ALA A 147 6.29 -5.75 -3.50
N VAL A 148 6.44 -5.91 -2.18
CA VAL A 148 5.38 -6.37 -1.28
C VAL A 148 4.19 -5.41 -1.28
N GLY A 149 4.43 -4.12 -1.03
CA GLY A 149 3.38 -3.10 -0.97
C GLY A 149 2.71 -2.85 -2.33
N PHE A 150 3.47 -2.96 -3.41
CA PHE A 150 3.00 -2.68 -4.76
C PHE A 150 2.28 -3.86 -5.42
N VAL A 151 2.81 -5.07 -5.25
CA VAL A 151 2.33 -6.28 -5.94
C VAL A 151 1.64 -7.24 -4.98
N LEU A 152 2.32 -7.64 -3.90
CA LEU A 152 1.87 -8.77 -3.07
C LEU A 152 0.59 -8.47 -2.31
N ILE A 153 0.48 -7.31 -1.64
CA ILE A 153 -0.72 -6.92 -0.89
C ILE A 153 -1.95 -6.85 -1.82
N PRO A 154 -1.92 -6.13 -2.96
CA PRO A 154 -2.98 -6.17 -3.96
C PRO A 154 -3.33 -7.57 -4.45
N ALA A 155 -2.33 -8.41 -4.76
CA ALA A 155 -2.54 -9.76 -5.26
C ALA A 155 -3.26 -10.64 -4.22
N VAL A 156 -2.82 -10.63 -2.97
CA VAL A 156 -3.46 -11.39 -1.88
C VAL A 156 -4.90 -10.93 -1.64
N PHE A 157 -5.14 -9.62 -1.67
CA PHE A 157 -6.49 -9.08 -1.56
C PHE A 157 -7.38 -9.57 -2.72
N ALA A 158 -6.92 -9.45 -3.97
CA ALA A 158 -7.65 -9.87 -5.15
C ALA A 158 -7.91 -11.39 -5.19
N LEU A 159 -6.92 -12.21 -4.81
CA LEU A 159 -7.08 -13.67 -4.71
C LEU A 159 -8.07 -14.06 -3.61
N SER A 160 -8.05 -13.34 -2.48
CA SER A 160 -8.98 -13.60 -1.37
C SER A 160 -10.42 -13.23 -1.71
N LEU A 161 -10.65 -12.32 -2.65
CA LEU A 161 -11.97 -12.08 -3.24
C LEU A 161 -12.44 -13.23 -4.12
N ARG A 162 -11.53 -13.89 -4.87
CA ARG A 162 -11.87 -14.97 -5.80
C ARG A 162 -12.18 -16.30 -5.12
N GLY A 163 -11.41 -16.69 -4.10
CA GLY A 163 -11.58 -17.98 -3.40
C GLY A 163 -12.83 -18.05 -2.52
N ALA A 164 -13.70 -17.04 -2.56
CA ALA A 164 -14.96 -16.97 -1.85
C ALA A 164 -16.17 -17.30 -2.75
N HIS A 165 -15.92 -17.66 -4.02
CA HIS A 165 -16.88 -18.18 -5.00
C HIS A 165 -17.03 -19.71 -4.90
#